data_AF-A0A4R8BBS2-F1
#
_entry.id   AF-A0A4R8BBS2-F1
#
_cell.length_a   1.000
_cell.length_b   1.000
_cell.length_c   1.000
_cell.angle_alpha   90.00
_cell.angle_beta   90.00
_cell.angle_gamma   90.00
#
_symmetry.space_group_name_H-M   'P 1'
#
loop_
_entity.id
_entity.type
_entity.pdbx_description
1 polymer ?
#
loop_
_entity_poly.entity_id
_entity_poly.type
_entity_poly.pdbx_seq_one_letter_code
_entity_poly.pdbx_strand_id
1 'polypeptide(L)'
;MPKLTKNSKIREDYSHNESAYNFIDEHLPYTYVDLVITCLVQKGNPAPGKALIRNVRNKTILRNDILLALVEVADENKKAIEKIKLLTSQTS
;
A
#
# COMPACT_ATOMS: atom_id res chain seq x y z
N MET A 1 41.42 -17.85 7.62
CA MET A 1 40.61 -17.33 6.49
C MET A 1 39.22 -16.96 7.01
N PRO A 2 38.82 -15.68 7.06
CA PRO A 2 37.46 -15.34 7.47
C PRO A 2 36.53 -15.49 6.26
N LYS A 3 35.54 -16.38 6.36
CA LYS A 3 34.44 -16.45 5.39
C LYS A 3 33.53 -15.24 5.64
N LEU A 4 33.58 -14.24 4.76
CA LEU A 4 32.55 -13.21 4.68
C LEU A 4 31.28 -13.83 4.09
N THR A 5 30.36 -14.25 4.95
CA THR A 5 28.97 -14.48 4.55
C THR A 5 28.30 -13.12 4.36
N LYS A 6 28.23 -12.66 3.11
CA LYS A 6 27.46 -11.47 2.74
C LYS A 6 25.99 -11.71 3.04
N ASN A 7 25.50 -11.00 4.05
CA ASN A 7 24.09 -10.96 4.44
C ASN A 7 23.32 -10.06 3.46
N SER A 8 23.16 -10.50 2.20
CA SER A 8 22.58 -9.69 1.12
C SER A 8 21.05 -9.63 1.15
N LYS A 9 20.36 -10.57 1.81
CA LYS A 9 18.89 -10.59 1.87
C LYS A 9 18.30 -9.42 2.67
N ILE A 10 19.05 -8.85 3.60
CA ILE A 10 18.51 -7.82 4.51
C ILE A 10 18.31 -6.48 3.79
N ARG A 11 19.04 -6.16 2.72
CA ARG A 11 18.97 -4.82 2.10
C ARG A 11 17.87 -4.67 1.05
N GLU A 12 17.47 -5.75 0.38
CA GLU A 12 16.48 -5.70 -0.71
C GLU A 12 15.05 -5.55 -0.18
N ASP A 13 14.70 -6.21 0.93
CA ASP A 13 13.36 -6.15 1.53
C ASP A 13 12.97 -4.74 2.02
N TYR A 14 13.94 -3.91 2.47
CA TYR A 14 13.68 -2.52 2.83
C TYR A 14 13.27 -1.68 1.61
N SER A 15 13.87 -1.94 0.44
CA SER A 15 13.59 -1.19 -0.80
C SER A 15 12.15 -1.38 -1.26
N HIS A 16 11.63 -2.61 -1.17
CA HIS A 16 10.27 -2.92 -1.61
C HIS A 16 9.20 -2.28 -0.72
N ASN A 17 9.38 -2.37 0.60
CA ASN A 17 8.45 -1.75 1.54
C ASN A 17 8.50 -0.22 1.46
N GLU A 18 9.69 0.38 1.33
CA GLU A 18 9.84 1.82 1.18
C GLU A 18 9.14 2.33 -0.10
N SER A 19 9.31 1.62 -1.21
CA SER A 19 8.62 1.93 -2.46
C SER A 19 7.10 1.84 -2.32
N ALA A 20 6.59 0.81 -1.63
CA ALA A 20 5.17 0.67 -1.35
C ALA A 20 4.63 1.85 -0.54
N TYR A 21 5.35 2.26 0.51
CA TYR A 21 4.94 3.40 1.32
C TYR A 21 4.95 4.72 0.55
N ASN A 22 5.97 4.95 -0.30
CA ASN A 22 6.02 6.16 -1.13
C ASN A 22 4.82 6.22 -2.09
N PHE A 23 4.48 5.10 -2.72
CA PHE A 23 3.30 5.00 -3.58
C PHE A 23 1.99 5.24 -2.81
N ILE A 24 1.88 4.69 -1.60
CA ILE A 24 0.75 4.92 -0.71
C ILE A 24 0.64 6.40 -0.34
N ASP A 25 1.74 7.06 0.02
CA ASP A 25 1.72 8.47 0.40
C ASP A 25 1.25 9.38 -0.76
N GLU A 26 1.50 8.99 -2.00
CA GLU A 26 1.16 9.77 -3.19
C GLU A 26 -0.28 9.54 -3.70
N HIS A 27 -0.81 8.33 -3.52
CA HIS A 27 -2.05 7.91 -4.19
C HIS A 27 -3.14 7.39 -3.27
N LEU A 28 -2.88 7.20 -1.97
CA LEU A 28 -3.90 6.68 -1.06
C LEU A 28 -4.98 7.77 -0.78
N PRO A 29 -6.28 7.48 -0.97
CA PRO A 29 -7.35 8.43 -0.72
C PRO A 29 -7.56 8.68 0.77
N TYR A 30 -8.17 9.81 1.16
CA TYR A 30 -8.46 10.10 2.58
C TYR A 30 -9.39 9.06 3.24
N THR A 31 -10.29 8.46 2.47
CA THR A 31 -11.27 7.45 2.90
C THR A 31 -10.70 6.03 2.94
N TYR A 32 -9.37 5.87 2.81
CA TYR A 32 -8.73 4.56 2.63
C TYR A 32 -9.05 3.51 3.68
N VAL A 33 -9.28 3.89 4.94
CA VAL A 33 -9.43 2.90 6.02
C VAL A 33 -10.59 1.95 5.73
N ASP A 34 -11.74 2.47 5.32
CA ASP A 34 -12.91 1.64 5.04
C ASP A 34 -12.77 0.89 3.70
N LEU A 35 -12.05 1.48 2.73
CA LEU A 35 -11.71 0.81 1.46
C LEU A 35 -10.77 -0.38 1.68
N VAL A 36 -9.76 -0.23 2.53
CA VAL A 36 -8.81 -1.30 2.88
C VAL A 36 -9.52 -2.45 3.62
N ILE A 37 -10.44 -2.13 4.54
CA ILE A 37 -11.27 -3.16 5.20
C ILE A 37 -12.05 -3.93 4.14
N THR A 38 -12.69 -3.22 3.22
CA THR A 38 -13.49 -3.82 2.15
C THR A 38 -12.62 -4.73 1.26
N CYS A 39 -11.45 -4.23 0.83
CA CYS A 39 -10.48 -4.98 0.04
C CYS A 39 -10.04 -6.28 0.73
N LEU A 40 -9.71 -6.22 2.02
CA LEU A 40 -9.28 -7.39 2.80
C LEU A 40 -10.40 -8.42 2.96
N VAL A 41 -11.61 -7.97 3.28
CA VAL A 41 -12.80 -8.84 3.43
C VAL A 41 -13.15 -9.53 2.11
N GLN A 42 -13.10 -8.80 0.99
CA GLN A 42 -13.33 -9.38 -0.34
C GLN A 42 -12.31 -10.47 -0.70
N LYS A 43 -11.09 -10.38 -0.17
CA LYS A 43 -10.04 -11.40 -0.32
C LYS A 43 -10.14 -12.55 0.70
N GLY A 44 -11.21 -12.60 1.50
CA GLY A 44 -11.44 -13.66 2.49
C GLY A 44 -10.69 -13.48 3.81
N ASN A 45 -10.10 -12.31 4.06
CA ASN A 45 -9.47 -12.02 5.34
C ASN A 45 -10.50 -11.47 6.34
N PRO A 46 -10.31 -11.71 7.66
CA PRO A 46 -11.13 -11.06 8.67
C PRO A 46 -10.94 -9.54 8.63
N ALA A 47 -12.02 -8.80 8.88
CA ALA A 47 -11.96 -7.34 8.93
C ALA A 47 -10.98 -6.88 10.05
N PRO A 48 -9.86 -6.22 9.70
CA PRO A 48 -8.95 -5.72 10.73
C PRO A 48 -9.54 -4.49 11.43
N GLY A 49 -9.08 -4.22 12.64
CA GLY A 49 -9.42 -2.99 13.35
C GLY A 49 -8.88 -1.75 12.63
N LYS A 50 -9.65 -0.65 12.60
CA LYS A 50 -9.25 0.62 11.96
C LYS A 50 -7.89 1.15 12.47
N ALA A 51 -7.61 0.97 13.76
CA ALA A 51 -6.32 1.35 14.35
C ALA A 51 -5.15 0.54 13.76
N LEU A 52 -5.36 -0.75 13.50
CA LEU A 52 -4.33 -1.63 12.92
C LEU A 52 -3.93 -1.15 11.52
N ILE A 53 -4.90 -0.78 10.69
CA ILE A 53 -4.65 -0.23 9.35
C ILE A 53 -3.83 1.05 9.42
N ARG A 54 -4.22 1.99 10.30
CA ARG A 54 -3.50 3.26 10.49
C ARG A 54 -2.07 3.04 10.97
N ASN A 55 -1.86 2.07 11.88
CA ASN A 55 -0.53 1.74 12.39
C ASN A 55 0.38 1.18 11.29
N VAL A 56 -0.16 0.38 10.37
CA VAL A 56 0.59 -0.09 9.19
C VAL A 56 0.90 1.07 8.25
N ARG A 57 -0.09 1.89 7.90
CA ARG A 57 0.09 3.09 7.06
C ARG A 57 1.16 4.03 7.64
N ASN A 58 1.19 4.19 8.96
CA ASN A 58 2.15 5.04 9.67
C ASN A 58 3.49 4.34 9.98
N LYS A 59 3.76 3.18 9.38
CA LYS A 59 5.02 2.42 9.54
C LYS A 59 5.31 2.03 11.00
N THR A 60 4.30 2.04 11.88
CA THR A 60 4.44 1.70 13.31
C THR A 60 4.52 0.18 13.51
N ILE A 61 3.83 -0.58 12.68
CA ILE A 61 3.85 -2.04 12.65
C ILE A 61 3.93 -2.53 11.21
N LEU A 62 4.48 -3.73 11.01
CA LEU A 62 4.53 -4.37 9.70
C LEU A 62 3.52 -5.52 9.62
N ARG A 63 2.55 -5.40 8.71
CA ARG A 63 1.56 -6.44 8.37
C ARG A 63 1.39 -6.47 6.86
N ASN A 64 1.97 -7.48 6.23
CA ASN A 64 2.09 -7.54 4.77
C ASN A 64 0.74 -7.61 4.05
N ASP A 65 -0.24 -8.29 4.64
CA ASP A 65 -1.62 -8.35 4.15
C ASP A 65 -2.26 -6.96 4.07
N ILE A 66 -2.10 -6.17 5.14
CA ILE A 66 -2.64 -4.80 5.20
C ILE A 66 -1.83 -3.86 4.30
N LEU A 67 -0.51 -4.00 4.26
CA LEU A 67 0.34 -3.20 3.39
C LEU A 67 -0.01 -3.43 1.91
N LEU A 68 -0.21 -4.68 1.51
CA LEU A 68 -0.65 -5.02 0.17
C LEU A 68 -2.02 -4.41 -0.15
N ALA A 69 -2.99 -4.53 0.76
CA ALA A 69 -4.31 -3.92 0.59
C ALA A 69 -4.24 -2.37 0.50
N LEU A 70 -3.34 -1.72 1.24
CA LEU A 70 -3.10 -0.28 1.12
C LEU A 70 -2.57 0.10 -0.27
N VAL A 71 -1.63 -0.69 -0.82
CA VAL A 71 -1.10 -0.47 -2.17
C VAL A 71 -2.20 -0.65 -3.23
N GLU A 72 -3.03 -1.68 -3.10
CA GLU A 72 -4.14 -1.92 -4.05
C GLU A 72 -5.15 -0.78 -4.04
N VAL A 73 -5.57 -0.31 -2.86
CA VAL A 73 -6.50 0.83 -2.75
C VAL A 73 -5.87 2.12 -3.32
N ALA A 74 -4.57 2.32 -3.13
CA ALA A 74 -3.86 3.45 -3.74
C ALA A 74 -3.81 3.34 -5.28
N ASP A 75 -3.58 2.15 -5.82
CA ASP A 75 -3.55 1.89 -7.27
C ASP A 75 -4.93 2.10 -7.91
N GLU A 76 -6.00 1.62 -7.28
CA GLU A 76 -7.38 1.86 -7.71
C GLU A 76 -7.71 3.36 -7.74
N ASN A 77 -7.31 4.10 -6.70
CA ASN A 77 -7.54 5.55 -6.64
C ASN A 77 -6.75 6.29 -7.75
N LYS A 78 -5.48 5.92 -7.96
CA LYS A 78 -4.66 6.47 -9.04
C LYS A 78 -5.35 6.28 -10.41
N LYS A 79 -5.76 5.04 -10.72
CA LYS A 79 -6.46 4.70 -11.97
C LYS A 79 -7.77 5.47 -12.13
N ALA A 80 -8.54 5.63 -11.06
CA ALA A 80 -9.77 6.41 -11.08
C ALA A 80 -9.51 7.88 -11.42
N ILE A 81 -8.50 8.50 -10.80
CA ILE A 81 -8.10 9.89 -11.08
C ILE A 81 -7.60 10.04 -12.51
N GLU A 82 -6.76 9.13 -13.00
CA GLU A 82 -6.26 9.14 -14.38
C GLU A 82 -7.41 9.04 -15.40
N LYS A 83 -8.39 8.17 -15.13
CA LYS A 83 -9.58 8.05 -15.97
C LYS A 83 -10.41 9.32 -15.98
N ILE A 84 -10.61 9.96 -14.83
CA ILE A 84 -11.32 11.25 -14.75
C ILE A 84 -10.59 12.32 -15.57
N LYS A 85 -9.27 12.44 -15.41
CA LYS A 85 -8.44 13.41 -16.16
C LYS A 85 -8.56 13.20 -17.68
N LEU A 86 -8.50 11.95 -18.14
CA LEU A 86 -8.63 11.63 -19.55
C LEU A 86 -10.00 12.05 -20.10
N LEU A 87 -11.07 11.81 -19.35
CA LEU A 87 -12.42 12.19 -19.76
C LEU A 87 -12.61 13.72 -19.79
N THR A 88 -12.07 14.44 -18.82
CA THR A 88 -12.22 15.91 -18.74
C THR A 88 -11.36 16.65 -19.78
N SER A 89 -10.18 16.12 -20.09
CA SER A 89 -9.28 16.71 -21.10
C SER A 89 -9.76 16.54 -22.54
N GLN A 90 -10.62 15.55 -22.82
CA GLN A 90 -11.25 15.39 -24.15
C GLN A 90 -12.38 16.38 -24.41
N THR A 91 -12.86 17.06 -23.37
CA THR A 91 -13.95 18.05 -23.43
C THR A 91 -13.49 19.51 -23.36
N SER A 92 -12.17 19.78 -23.43
CA SER A 92 -11.59 21.13 -23.43
C SER A 92 -11.11 21.56 -24.81
#